data_AF-A0A355R7L3-F1
#
_entry.id   AF-A0A355R7L3-F1
#
_cell.length_a   1.000
_cell.length_b   1.000
_cell.length_c   1.000
_cell.angle_alpha   90.00
_cell.angle_beta   90.00
_cell.angle_gamma   90.00
#
_symmetry.space_group_name_H-M   'P 1'
#
loop_
_entity.id
_entity.type
_entity.pdbx_description
1 polymer ?
#
loop_
_entity_poly.entity_id
_entity_poly.type
_entity_poly.pdbx_seq_one_letter_code
_entity_poly.pdbx_strand_id
1 'polypeptide(L)'
;MKTSLSILSLLLLLTGTATLPSTAAAQPPAQVQRDPSKLHLASGSALLIDLNSNKELYSSHADRVVPIASVTKLMTAMVVLDAK
;
A
#
# COMPACT_ATOMS: atom_id res chain seq x y z
N MET A 1 58.57 -23.20 -17.13
CA MET A 1 57.82 -22.00 -16.69
C MET A 1 56.45 -21.82 -17.37
N LYS A 2 55.90 -22.83 -18.06
CA LYS A 2 54.62 -22.72 -18.82
C LYS A 2 53.40 -23.26 -18.07
N THR A 3 53.61 -24.16 -17.10
CA THR A 3 52.55 -24.79 -16.29
C THR A 3 52.05 -23.91 -15.16
N SER A 4 52.92 -23.13 -14.51
CA SER A 4 52.55 -22.18 -13.46
C SER A 4 51.65 -21.04 -13.96
N LEU A 5 51.87 -20.57 -15.20
CA LEU A 5 51.07 -19.53 -15.82
C LEU A 5 49.66 -20.03 -16.19
N SER A 6 49.54 -21.30 -16.59
CA SER A 6 48.25 -21.93 -16.91
C SER A 6 47.41 -22.18 -15.64
N ILE A 7 48.05 -22.62 -14.55
CA ILE A 7 47.38 -22.81 -13.25
C ILE A 7 46.89 -21.48 -12.70
N LEU A 8 47.68 -20.41 -12.82
CA LEU A 8 47.29 -19.08 -12.36
C LEU A 8 46.11 -18.51 -13.18
N SER A 9 46.11 -18.72 -14.50
CA SER A 9 45.01 -18.31 -15.37
C SER A 9 43.71 -19.09 -15.08
N LEU A 10 43.82 -20.39 -14.81
CA LEU A 10 42.68 -21.22 -14.42
C LEU A 10 42.11 -20.83 -13.05
N LEU A 11 42.95 -20.47 -12.08
CA LEU A 11 42.51 -19.95 -10.79
C LEU A 11 41.77 -18.62 -10.91
N LEU A 12 42.23 -17.76 -11.83
CA LEU A 12 41.61 -16.45 -12.06
C LEU A 12 40.25 -16.57 -12.76
N LEU A 13 40.09 -17.52 -13.69
CA LEU A 13 38.79 -17.82 -14.29
C LEU A 13 37.79 -18.42 -13.28
N LEU A 14 38.25 -19.22 -12.31
CA LEU A 14 37.37 -19.87 -11.33
C LEU A 14 36.87 -18.93 -10.22
N THR A 15 37.52 -17.79 -10.02
CA THR A 15 37.17 -16.79 -9.00
C THR A 15 36.40 -15.59 -9.57
N GLY A 16 36.23 -15.50 -10.89
CA GLY A 16 35.71 -14.32 -11.58
C GLY A 16 34.18 -14.16 -11.67
N THR A 17 33.35 -15.07 -11.14
CA THR A 17 31.88 -15.07 -11.40
C THR A 17 30.98 -14.67 -10.24
N ALA A 18 31.50 -14.12 -9.13
CA ALA A 18 30.72 -13.96 -7.90
C ALA A 18 30.48 -12.52 -7.42
N THR A 19 30.46 -11.51 -8.30
CA THR A 19 30.01 -10.16 -7.91
C THR A 19 28.95 -9.60 -8.86
N LEU A 20 27.77 -10.26 -8.88
CA LEU A 20 26.57 -9.56 -9.32
C LEU A 20 26.16 -8.59 -8.21
N PRO A 21 26.06 -7.27 -8.47
CA PRO A 21 25.47 -6.37 -7.50
C PRO A 21 24.00 -6.79 -7.34
N SER A 22 23.66 -7.35 -6.19
CA SER A 22 22.27 -7.57 -5.84
C SER A 22 21.63 -6.19 -5.70
N THR A 23 20.86 -5.79 -6.70
CA THR A 23 19.94 -4.66 -6.59
C THR A 23 18.84 -5.07 -5.62
N ALA A 24 19.10 -4.90 -4.32
CA ALA A 24 18.08 -5.06 -3.30
C ALA A 24 16.94 -4.10 -3.65
N ALA A 25 15.81 -4.66 -4.10
CA ALA A 25 14.60 -3.88 -4.26
C ALA A 25 14.30 -3.21 -2.92
N ALA A 26 14.08 -1.90 -2.94
CA ALA A 26 13.75 -1.15 -1.74
C ALA A 26 12.55 -1.84 -1.06
N GLN A 27 12.76 -2.36 0.13
CA GLN A 27 11.66 -2.93 0.92
C GLN A 27 10.61 -1.83 1.08
N PRO A 28 9.33 -2.12 0.79
CA PRO A 28 8.26 -1.18 1.06
C PRO A 28 8.39 -0.70 2.51
N PRO A 29 8.19 0.60 2.78
CA PRO A 29 8.23 1.09 4.15
C PRO A 29 7.34 0.21 5.02
N ALA A 30 7.86 -0.22 6.17
CA ALA A 30 7.12 -1.03 7.12
C ALA A 30 5.75 -0.39 7.36
N GLN A 31 4.69 -1.18 7.21
CA GLN A 31 3.32 -0.72 7.41
C GLN A 31 3.19 -0.22 8.86
N VAL A 32 3.19 1.10 9.05
CA VAL A 32 3.02 1.71 10.37
C VAL A 32 1.58 1.47 10.79
N GLN A 33 1.39 0.59 11.78
CA GLN A 33 0.07 0.36 12.35
C GLN A 33 -0.35 1.60 13.13
N ARG A 34 -1.24 2.41 12.53
CA ARG A 34 -1.84 3.58 13.16
C ARG A 34 -2.93 3.11 14.12
N ASP A 35 -2.93 3.65 15.33
CA ASP A 35 -3.99 3.42 16.31
C ASP A 35 -5.15 4.38 16.05
N PRO A 36 -6.32 3.90 15.56
CA PRO A 36 -7.45 4.75 15.23
C PRO A 36 -8.08 5.43 16.46
N SER A 37 -7.83 4.94 17.68
CA SER A 37 -8.35 5.57 18.91
C SER A 37 -7.74 6.96 19.16
N LYS A 38 -6.59 7.26 18.55
CA LYS A 38 -5.91 8.56 18.63
C LYS A 38 -6.33 9.53 17.52
N LEU A 39 -7.28 9.15 16.66
CA LEU A 39 -7.74 9.97 15.56
C LEU A 39 -8.79 10.98 16.05
N HIS A 40 -8.41 12.26 16.06
CA HIS A 40 -9.30 13.37 16.39
C HIS A 40 -9.75 14.09 15.11
N LEU A 41 -11.03 13.97 14.77
CA LEU A 41 -11.62 14.63 13.61
C LEU A 41 -12.49 15.81 14.08
N ALA A 42 -12.49 16.90 13.31
CA ALA A 42 -13.42 18.00 13.50
C ALA A 42 -14.85 17.68 12.99
N SER A 43 -15.03 16.57 12.29
CA SER A 43 -16.34 16.12 11.82
C SER A 43 -17.18 15.58 12.97
N GLY A 44 -18.48 15.88 12.98
CA GLY A 44 -19.43 15.32 13.95
C GLY A 44 -19.75 13.83 13.72
N SER A 45 -19.45 13.30 12.52
CA SER A 45 -19.59 11.88 12.18
C SER A 45 -18.60 11.48 11.10
N ALA A 46 -18.12 10.24 11.12
CA ALA A 46 -17.15 9.72 10.16
C ALA A 46 -17.24 8.20 10.03
N LEU A 47 -16.99 7.70 8.82
CA LEU A 47 -16.93 6.27 8.49
C LEU A 47 -15.87 6.06 7.41
N LEU A 48 -15.02 5.06 7.59
CA LEU A 48 -14.03 4.62 6.59
C LEU A 48 -14.19 3.13 6.34
N ILE A 49 -14.44 2.77 5.08
CA ILE A 49 -14.61 1.39 4.63
C ILE A 49 -13.57 1.10 3.55
N ASP A 50 -12.92 -0.05 3.64
CA ASP A 50 -12.13 -0.61 2.55
C ASP A 50 -13.06 -1.18 1.48
N LEU A 51 -13.04 -0.62 0.26
CA LEU A 51 -13.98 -1.01 -0.80
C LEU A 51 -13.74 -2.40 -1.39
N ASN A 52 -12.54 -2.97 -1.24
CA ASN A 52 -12.23 -4.31 -1.76
C ASN A 52 -12.80 -5.40 -0.84
N SER A 53 -12.63 -5.20 0.46
CA SER A 53 -13.02 -6.16 1.51
C SER A 53 -14.35 -5.82 2.18
N ASN A 54 -14.89 -4.63 1.94
CA ASN A 54 -16.02 -4.03 2.66
C ASN A 54 -15.81 -3.94 4.18
N LYS A 55 -14.56 -3.97 4.62
CA LYS A 55 -14.22 -3.91 6.04
C LYS A 55 -14.30 -2.46 6.53
N GLU A 56 -15.02 -2.23 7.62
CA GLU A 56 -14.93 -0.98 8.38
C GLU A 56 -13.53 -0.85 9.02
N LEU A 57 -12.83 0.23 8.70
CA LEU A 57 -11.51 0.54 9.24
C LEU A 57 -11.58 1.58 10.37
N TYR A 58 -12.63 2.43 10.37
CA TYR A 58 -12.88 3.44 11.38
C TYR A 58 -14.34 3.88 11.36
N SER A 59 -14.92 4.11 12.53
CA SER A 59 -16.27 4.66 12.70
C SER A 59 -16.32 5.60 13.90
N SER A 60 -17.04 6.71 13.72
CA SER A 60 -17.41 7.65 14.77
C SER A 60 -18.80 8.16 14.48
N HIS A 61 -19.79 7.72 15.27
CA HIS A 61 -21.19 8.11 15.12
C HIS A 61 -21.78 7.84 13.71
N ALA A 62 -21.39 6.75 13.05
CA ALA A 62 -21.76 6.48 11.65
C ALA A 62 -23.28 6.46 11.40
N ASP A 63 -24.08 5.97 12.36
CA ASP A 63 -25.54 5.85 12.22
C ASP A 63 -26.32 7.07 12.77
N ARG A 64 -25.62 8.14 13.15
CA ARG A 64 -26.26 9.34 13.70
C ARG A 64 -27.00 10.10 12.59
N VAL A 65 -28.30 10.34 12.78
CA VAL A 65 -29.10 11.16 11.87
C VAL A 65 -28.69 12.64 11.99
N VAL A 66 -28.17 13.21 10.90
CA VAL A 66 -27.70 14.61 10.84
C VAL A 66 -28.05 15.25 9.48
N PRO A 67 -28.07 16.60 9.37
CA PRO A 67 -28.18 17.26 8.07
C PRO A 67 -26.96 16.96 7.18
N ILE A 68 -27.20 16.38 6.00
CA ILE A 68 -26.13 15.97 5.07
C ILE A 68 -25.90 16.95 3.89
N ALA A 69 -26.72 18.01 3.80
CA ALA A 69 -26.64 19.05 2.77
C ALA A 69 -26.50 18.49 1.33
N SER A 70 -25.48 18.88 0.59
CA SER A 70 -25.31 18.51 -0.82
C SER A 70 -25.03 17.01 -1.05
N VAL A 71 -24.77 16.21 -0.01
CA VAL A 71 -24.60 14.75 -0.14
C VAL A 71 -25.88 14.08 -0.66
N THR A 72 -27.06 14.66 -0.41
CA THR A 72 -28.34 14.19 -1.00
C THR A 72 -28.28 14.05 -2.53
N LYS A 73 -27.42 14.82 -3.21
CA LYS A 73 -27.26 14.74 -4.67
C LYS A 73 -26.71 13.40 -5.15
N LEU A 74 -26.01 12.63 -4.30
CA LEU A 74 -25.56 11.28 -4.66
C LEU A 74 -26.75 10.34 -4.91
N MET A 75 -27.81 10.44 -4.11
CA MET A 75 -29.04 9.68 -4.32
C MET A 75 -29.75 10.11 -5.61
N THR A 76 -29.82 11.42 -5.88
CA THR A 76 -30.36 11.91 -7.16
C THR A 76 -29.58 11.36 -8.34
N ALA A 77 -28.25 11.38 -8.28
CA ALA A 77 -27.40 10.83 -9.34
C ALA A 77 -27.64 9.32 -9.51
N MET A 78 -27.73 8.56 -8.41
CA MET A 78 -28.04 7.12 -8.45
C MET A 78 -29.36 6.85 -9.18
N VAL A 79 -30.43 7.56 -8.81
CA VAL A 79 -31.77 7.39 -9.45
C VAL A 79 -31.73 7.75 -10.93
N VAL A 80 -31.03 8.83 -11.31
CA VAL A 80 -30.93 9.25 -12.72
C VAL A 80 -30.13 8.24 -13.56
N LEU A 81 -29.07 7.66 -12.99
CA LEU A 81 -28.27 6.62 -13.66
C LEU A 81 -29.04 5.31 -13.81
N ASP A 82 -29.82 4.92 -12.80
CA ASP A 82 -30.63 3.70 -12.79
C ASP A 82 -31.88 3.79 -13.71
N ALA A 83 -32.35 5.00 -14.00
CA ALA A 83 -33.50 5.23 -14.88
C ALA A 83 -33.20 5.05 -16.39
N LYS A 84 -31.98 4.68 -16.77
CA LYS A 84 -31.57 4.40 -18.16
C LYS A 84 -31.37 2.91 -18.37
#